data_AF-A0A6P2CZ13-F1
#
_entry.id   AF-A0A6P2CZ13-F1
#
_cell.length_a   1.000
_cell.length_b   1.000
_cell.length_c   1.000
_cell.angle_alpha   90.00
_cell.angle_beta   90.00
_cell.angle_gamma   90.00
#
_symmetry.space_group_name_H-M   'P 1'
#
loop_
_entity.id
_entity.type
_entity.pdbx_description
1 polymer ?
#
loop_
_entity_poly.entity_id
_entity_poly.type
_entity_poly.pdbx_seq_one_letter_code
_entity_poly.pdbx_strand_id
1 'polypeptide(L)'
;MLNCAYCDKACQPTREHVIPDWYNDTPGEAETFSARAPLTHLQGDLLVKDVCGHCNNVVLSKLDAYGKQLYERYFANPVYAGETVTFDYDGDRLLRWLLKLSYNSARAQNADALVLQEYRKVMLGEAPMSDRVRCWLHLVTPTYFDPATEDMHQAKRDEQGHPNVDEPLWFRIGQSRLTTHPALMLVQRAVVINSFSFTLLIARADVEWPCADFDEWCNVFTSTYPDAQPVKPEMGTLTVTTGEDHTVLSILPTYTQYPTRFSDEKDPFVEQSLKAKKDAAPVAILSIPRELIEAGDVFSVAAVLHDMVSSREKAAAFRHRVAVMVNGYDHDPREIWQFPEAKQFLRSLFEECPFVMLLAHPEGSLLKLLAACWIYEEGQTDDAEQERTNEFLDRCFDGLNALNHTLMLSEEQNREICREAAKVLFGEAPPF
;
A
#
# COMPACT_ATOMS: atom_id res chain seq x y z
N MET A 1 -29.64 4.73 10.63
CA MET A 1 -29.17 5.70 9.61
C MET A 1 -27.65 5.69 9.65
N LEU A 2 -26.99 5.68 8.49
CA LEU A 2 -25.54 5.77 8.39
C LEU A 2 -25.16 7.26 8.28
N ASN A 3 -24.01 7.65 8.83
CA ASN A 3 -23.48 8.98 8.58
C ASN A 3 -22.91 9.04 7.16
N CYS A 4 -23.23 10.11 6.44
CA CYS A 4 -22.59 10.42 5.18
C CYS A 4 -21.11 10.49 5.44
N ALA A 5 -20.36 9.71 4.68
CA ALA A 5 -18.94 9.68 4.84
C ALA A 5 -18.41 11.11 4.66
N TYR A 6 -18.85 11.89 3.66
CA TYR A 6 -18.36 13.25 3.34
C TYR A 6 -18.65 14.34 4.38
N CYS A 7 -19.87 14.43 4.88
CA CYS A 7 -20.27 15.57 5.71
C CYS A 7 -20.64 15.15 7.15
N ASP A 8 -20.44 13.88 7.50
CA ASP A 8 -20.77 13.25 8.78
C ASP A 8 -22.25 13.36 9.22
N LYS A 9 -23.12 13.90 8.37
CA LYS A 9 -24.55 14.01 8.64
C LYS A 9 -25.25 12.67 8.42
N ALA A 10 -26.14 12.28 9.34
CA ALA A 10 -27.01 11.13 9.16
C ALA A 10 -27.82 11.26 7.87
N CYS A 11 -27.82 10.22 7.03
CA CYS A 11 -28.48 10.27 5.73
C CYS A 11 -29.02 8.90 5.27
N GLN A 12 -29.81 8.91 4.19
CA GLN A 12 -29.97 7.73 3.34
C GLN A 12 -28.79 7.71 2.36
N PRO A 13 -27.93 6.68 2.40
CA PRO A 13 -26.75 6.65 1.56
C PRO A 13 -27.09 6.28 0.12
N THR A 14 -26.35 6.88 -0.81
CA THR A 14 -26.33 6.57 -2.24
C THR A 14 -25.14 5.67 -2.56
N ARG A 15 -25.08 5.20 -3.81
CA ARG A 15 -23.88 4.58 -4.38
C ARG A 15 -23.10 5.65 -5.13
N GLU A 16 -21.81 5.70 -4.89
CA GLU A 16 -20.89 6.63 -5.53
C GLU A 16 -19.76 5.85 -6.19
N HIS A 17 -19.40 6.23 -7.41
CA HIS A 17 -18.34 5.56 -8.14
C HIS A 17 -16.96 6.05 -7.69
N VAL A 18 -16.01 5.12 -7.58
CA VAL A 18 -14.60 5.46 -7.32
C VAL A 18 -14.01 6.16 -8.54
N ILE A 19 -14.05 5.47 -9.70
CA ILE A 19 -13.79 6.06 -11.01
C ILE A 19 -15.13 6.56 -11.54
N PRO A 20 -15.26 7.83 -11.97
CA PRO A 20 -16.54 8.38 -12.41
C PRO A 20 -17.20 7.54 -13.52
N ASP A 21 -18.52 7.42 -13.46
CA ASP A 21 -19.33 6.57 -14.35
C ASP A 21 -19.18 6.92 -15.84
N TRP A 22 -18.96 8.19 -16.17
CA TRP A 22 -18.72 8.64 -17.54
C TRP A 22 -17.49 8.01 -18.20
N TYR A 23 -16.54 7.47 -17.42
CA TYR A 23 -15.37 6.80 -17.98
C TYR A 23 -15.73 5.43 -18.58
N ASN A 24 -16.83 4.81 -18.16
CA ASN A 24 -17.25 3.49 -18.66
C ASN A 24 -17.57 3.50 -20.16
N ASP A 25 -17.87 4.66 -20.72
CA ASP A 25 -18.15 4.85 -22.15
C ASP A 25 -16.88 5.22 -22.96
N THR A 26 -15.68 5.09 -22.39
CA THR A 26 -14.41 5.46 -23.03
C THR A 26 -13.60 4.23 -23.50
N PRO A 27 -12.73 4.37 -24.52
CA PRO A 27 -11.84 3.28 -24.94
C PRO A 27 -10.86 2.91 -23.82
N GLY A 28 -10.76 1.63 -23.48
CA GLY A 28 -9.81 1.16 -22.48
C GLY A 28 -10.24 -0.11 -21.75
N GLU A 29 -9.42 -0.53 -20.79
CA GLU A 29 -9.72 -1.70 -19.95
C GLU A 29 -10.87 -1.40 -18.99
N ALA A 30 -11.94 -2.19 -19.08
CA ALA A 30 -13.08 -2.17 -18.15
C ALA A 30 -12.78 -2.88 -16.81
N GLU A 31 -11.61 -3.51 -16.69
CA GLU A 31 -11.21 -4.21 -15.48
C GLU A 31 -10.76 -3.23 -14.40
N THR A 32 -11.23 -3.46 -13.18
CA THR A 32 -10.78 -2.67 -12.02
C THR A 32 -9.95 -3.55 -11.09
N PHE A 33 -8.78 -3.04 -10.70
CA PHE A 33 -7.98 -3.66 -9.66
C PHE A 33 -8.56 -3.37 -8.27
N SER A 34 -8.62 -4.39 -7.41
CA SER A 34 -9.00 -4.24 -6.01
C SER A 34 -8.10 -5.09 -5.12
N ALA A 35 -7.37 -4.44 -4.22
CA ALA A 35 -6.57 -5.13 -3.20
C ALA A 35 -7.38 -6.07 -2.31
N ARG A 36 -8.71 -5.90 -2.23
CA ARG A 36 -9.62 -6.75 -1.45
C ARG A 36 -10.06 -8.02 -2.16
N ALA A 37 -9.81 -8.10 -3.47
CA ALA A 37 -10.10 -9.27 -4.29
C ALA A 37 -8.85 -9.63 -5.11
N PRO A 38 -7.70 -9.89 -4.45
CA PRO A 38 -6.39 -10.00 -5.10
C PRO A 38 -6.32 -11.14 -6.13
N LEU A 39 -7.15 -12.16 -5.98
CA LEU A 39 -7.19 -13.36 -6.83
C LEU A 39 -8.12 -13.24 -8.05
N THR A 40 -8.84 -12.12 -8.21
CA THR A 40 -9.89 -12.00 -9.24
C THR A 40 -9.78 -10.70 -10.01
N HIS A 41 -10.04 -10.79 -11.30
CA HIS A 41 -10.31 -9.63 -12.14
C HIS A 41 -11.76 -9.19 -11.91
N LEU A 42 -11.95 -8.01 -11.34
CA LEU A 42 -13.28 -7.45 -11.12
C LEU A 42 -13.77 -6.82 -12.42
N GLN A 43 -14.86 -7.37 -12.94
CA GLN A 43 -15.62 -6.82 -14.04
C GLN A 43 -16.61 -5.79 -13.47
N GLY A 44 -16.41 -4.51 -13.81
CA GLY A 44 -17.28 -3.41 -13.40
C GLY A 44 -16.78 -2.56 -12.23
N ASP A 45 -17.59 -1.57 -11.87
CA ASP A 45 -17.16 -0.41 -11.08
C ASP A 45 -16.94 -0.71 -9.60
N LEU A 46 -15.87 -0.13 -9.05
CA LEU A 46 -15.73 0.02 -7.61
C LEU A 46 -16.67 1.12 -7.10
N LEU A 47 -17.56 0.75 -6.19
CA LEU A 47 -18.56 1.64 -5.60
C LEU A 47 -18.37 1.77 -4.08
N VAL A 48 -18.53 2.99 -3.56
CA VAL A 48 -18.73 3.27 -2.13
C VAL A 48 -20.21 3.54 -1.87
N LYS A 49 -20.73 3.15 -0.70
CA LYS A 49 -22.19 3.03 -0.45
C LYS A 49 -22.68 3.78 0.79
N ASP A 50 -22.00 4.88 1.09
CA ASP A 50 -22.08 5.60 2.37
C ASP A 50 -22.06 7.14 2.17
N VAL A 51 -22.43 7.63 0.98
CA VAL A 51 -22.43 9.08 0.65
C VAL A 51 -23.88 9.58 0.59
N CYS A 52 -24.18 10.78 1.11
CA CYS A 52 -25.54 11.33 0.99
C CYS A 52 -25.78 11.91 -0.41
N GLY A 53 -27.05 11.99 -0.82
CA GLY A 53 -27.43 12.52 -2.13
C GLY A 53 -26.97 13.97 -2.40
N HIS A 54 -26.85 14.81 -1.37
CA HIS A 54 -26.33 16.17 -1.55
C HIS A 54 -24.84 16.18 -1.89
N CYS A 55 -24.00 15.49 -1.09
CA CYS A 55 -22.58 15.38 -1.40
C CYS A 55 -22.39 14.73 -2.76
N ASN A 56 -23.05 13.59 -3.00
CA ASN A 56 -22.91 12.82 -4.23
C ASN A 56 -23.31 13.61 -5.48
N ASN A 57 -24.58 14.03 -5.53
CA ASN A 57 -25.18 14.49 -6.78
C ASN A 57 -25.01 15.99 -7.02
N VAL A 58 -24.58 16.77 -6.01
CA VAL A 58 -24.44 18.24 -6.11
C VAL A 58 -23.01 18.71 -5.98
N VAL A 59 -22.25 18.21 -5.00
CA VAL A 59 -20.89 18.70 -4.74
C VAL A 59 -19.87 17.91 -5.54
N LEU A 60 -19.83 16.59 -5.34
CA LEU A 60 -18.83 15.71 -5.95
C LEU A 60 -19.05 15.56 -7.46
N SER A 61 -20.30 15.53 -7.92
CA SER A 61 -20.64 15.52 -9.35
C SER A 61 -20.03 16.70 -10.14
N LYS A 62 -19.83 17.87 -9.52
CA LYS A 62 -19.16 19.02 -10.16
C LYS A 62 -17.66 18.80 -10.34
N LEU A 63 -17.03 18.06 -9.43
CA LEU A 63 -15.63 17.65 -9.56
C LEU A 63 -15.51 16.57 -10.64
N ASP A 64 -16.43 15.62 -10.71
CA ASP A 64 -16.41 14.60 -11.77
C ASP A 64 -16.67 15.21 -13.15
N ALA A 65 -17.56 16.19 -13.25
CA ALA A 65 -17.77 16.94 -14.48
C ALA A 65 -16.52 17.74 -14.92
N TYR A 66 -15.72 18.23 -13.95
CA TYR A 66 -14.43 18.85 -14.24
C TYR A 66 -13.43 17.83 -14.79
N GLY A 67 -13.32 16.66 -14.14
CA GLY A 67 -12.48 15.55 -14.59
C GLY A 67 -12.83 15.11 -16.01
N LYS A 68 -14.12 15.04 -16.34
CA LYS A 68 -14.59 14.73 -17.70
C LYS A 68 -14.10 15.74 -18.73
N GLN A 69 -14.16 17.03 -18.42
CA GLN A 69 -13.66 18.10 -19.31
C GLN A 69 -12.17 17.98 -19.56
N LEU A 70 -11.38 17.65 -18.51
CA LEU A 70 -9.94 17.41 -18.67
C LEU A 70 -9.66 16.16 -19.50
N TYR A 71 -10.45 15.10 -19.31
CA TYR A 71 -10.33 13.88 -20.10
C TYR A 71 -10.54 14.14 -21.59
N GLU A 72 -11.67 14.78 -21.93
CA GLU A 72 -12.02 15.11 -23.32
C GLU A 72 -11.01 16.05 -23.98
N ARG A 73 -10.39 16.94 -23.21
CA ARG A 73 -9.42 17.91 -23.72
C ARG A 73 -8.00 17.35 -23.83
N TYR A 74 -7.59 16.49 -22.90
CA TYR A 74 -6.18 16.09 -22.74
C TYR A 74 -5.99 14.58 -22.64
N PHE A 75 -6.71 13.91 -21.74
CA PHE A 75 -6.32 12.55 -21.33
C PHE A 75 -6.76 11.46 -22.32
N ALA A 76 -7.73 11.73 -23.19
CA ALA A 76 -8.31 10.73 -24.09
C ALA A 76 -7.30 10.10 -25.09
N ASN A 77 -6.20 10.78 -25.40
CA ASN A 77 -5.21 10.30 -26.37
C ASN A 77 -3.87 10.00 -25.68
N PRO A 78 -3.25 8.84 -25.91
CA PRO A 78 -1.92 8.53 -25.41
C PRO A 78 -0.85 9.50 -25.92
N VAL A 79 0.13 9.77 -25.05
CA VAL A 79 1.29 10.62 -25.30
C VAL A 79 2.52 9.73 -25.49
N TYR A 80 3.21 9.87 -26.60
CA TYR A 80 4.31 9.00 -27.02
C TYR A 80 5.67 9.62 -26.73
N ALA A 81 6.72 8.80 -26.79
CA ALA A 81 8.08 9.19 -26.49
C ALA A 81 8.51 10.46 -27.26
N GLY A 82 9.06 11.43 -26.51
CA GLY A 82 9.56 12.70 -27.03
C GLY A 82 8.51 13.80 -27.17
N GLU A 83 7.23 13.51 -26.90
CA GLU A 83 6.17 14.50 -26.99
C GLU A 83 6.09 15.40 -25.76
N THR A 84 5.45 16.56 -25.95
CA THR A 84 5.25 17.57 -24.92
C THR A 84 3.80 18.03 -24.93
N VAL A 85 3.20 18.11 -23.75
CA VAL A 85 1.83 18.56 -23.54
C VAL A 85 1.83 19.89 -22.80
N THR A 86 1.05 20.85 -23.31
CA THR A 86 0.67 22.06 -22.55
C THR A 86 -0.66 21.82 -21.87
N PHE A 87 -0.64 21.69 -20.55
CA PHE A 87 -1.78 21.32 -19.71
C PHE A 87 -2.29 22.53 -18.91
N ASP A 88 -3.45 23.06 -19.28
CA ASP A 88 -4.13 24.14 -18.55
C ASP A 88 -5.12 23.55 -17.55
N TYR A 89 -5.11 24.08 -16.34
CA TYR A 89 -5.93 23.56 -15.26
C TYR A 89 -6.34 24.62 -14.24
N ASP A 90 -7.48 24.37 -13.59
CA ASP A 90 -7.86 24.96 -12.31
C ASP A 90 -7.31 24.08 -11.19
N GLY A 91 -6.27 24.57 -10.50
CA GLY A 91 -5.57 23.85 -9.44
C GLY A 91 -6.47 23.44 -8.28
N ASP A 92 -7.39 24.31 -7.88
CA ASP A 92 -8.29 24.06 -6.76
C ASP A 92 -9.26 22.92 -7.11
N ARG A 93 -9.87 22.96 -8.30
CA ARG A 93 -10.77 21.89 -8.76
C ARG A 93 -10.02 20.59 -9.03
N LEU A 94 -8.83 20.65 -9.61
CA LEU A 94 -8.01 19.46 -9.92
C LEU A 94 -7.62 18.71 -8.65
N LEU A 95 -7.00 19.42 -7.69
CA LEU A 95 -6.54 18.79 -6.46
C LEU A 95 -7.71 18.25 -5.62
N ARG A 96 -8.85 18.96 -5.55
CA ARG A 96 -10.05 18.45 -4.86
C ARG A 96 -10.60 17.20 -5.54
N TRP A 97 -10.62 17.16 -6.87
CA TRP A 97 -11.05 15.98 -7.61
C TRP A 97 -10.12 14.79 -7.40
N LEU A 98 -8.79 14.98 -7.49
CA LEU A 98 -7.81 13.92 -7.25
C LEU A 98 -7.86 13.39 -5.80
N LEU A 99 -8.07 14.26 -4.81
CA LEU A 99 -8.31 13.88 -3.42
C LEU A 99 -9.62 13.08 -3.27
N LYS A 100 -10.71 13.51 -3.94
CA LYS A 100 -11.99 12.78 -3.98
C LYS A 100 -11.81 11.36 -4.51
N LEU A 101 -11.14 11.21 -5.65
CA LEU A 101 -10.83 9.92 -6.27
C LEU A 101 -9.99 9.04 -5.34
N SER A 102 -8.91 9.60 -4.82
CA SER A 102 -7.99 8.91 -3.89
C SER A 102 -8.72 8.41 -2.66
N TYR A 103 -9.63 9.21 -2.11
CA TYR A 103 -10.34 8.85 -0.91
C TYR A 103 -11.47 7.85 -1.14
N ASN A 104 -12.22 7.96 -2.23
CA ASN A 104 -13.18 6.92 -2.61
C ASN A 104 -12.46 5.58 -2.83
N SER A 105 -11.31 5.59 -3.51
CA SER A 105 -10.49 4.40 -3.71
C SER A 105 -9.96 3.83 -2.38
N ALA A 106 -9.43 4.68 -1.50
CA ALA A 106 -8.97 4.30 -0.16
C ALA A 106 -10.07 3.61 0.66
N ARG A 107 -11.30 4.14 0.65
CA ARG A 107 -12.43 3.53 1.36
C ARG A 107 -12.92 2.22 0.73
N ALA A 108 -12.94 2.15 -0.59
CA ALA A 108 -13.31 0.91 -1.28
C ALA A 108 -12.33 -0.23 -0.95
N GLN A 109 -11.05 0.10 -0.77
CA GLN A 109 -9.97 -0.86 -0.59
C GLN A 109 -9.47 -1.04 0.85
N ASN A 110 -9.94 -0.21 1.79
CA ASN A 110 -9.42 -0.10 3.17
C ASN A 110 -7.92 0.23 3.19
N ALA A 111 -7.56 1.34 2.54
CA ALA A 111 -6.18 1.74 2.27
C ALA A 111 -5.92 3.23 2.52
N ASP A 112 -5.56 3.60 3.75
CA ASP A 112 -5.25 4.97 4.21
C ASP A 112 -6.49 5.90 4.26
N ALA A 113 -7.67 5.32 4.50
CA ALA A 113 -8.94 6.04 4.50
C ALA A 113 -9.06 7.03 5.66
N LEU A 114 -8.50 6.71 6.83
CA LEU A 114 -8.54 7.57 8.02
C LEU A 114 -7.80 8.89 7.77
N VAL A 115 -6.63 8.84 7.15
CA VAL A 115 -5.84 10.04 6.82
C VAL A 115 -6.57 10.89 5.79
N LEU A 116 -7.06 10.26 4.72
CA LEU A 116 -7.80 10.97 3.65
C LEU A 116 -9.13 11.56 4.13
N GLN A 117 -9.74 11.00 5.18
CA GLN A 117 -10.97 11.52 5.78
C GLN A 117 -10.79 12.93 6.34
N GLU A 118 -9.62 13.26 6.89
CA GLU A 118 -9.32 14.58 7.47
C GLU A 118 -9.42 15.70 6.43
N TYR A 119 -9.26 15.36 5.15
CA TYR A 119 -9.32 16.28 4.02
C TYR A 119 -10.71 16.43 3.40
N ARG A 120 -11.77 15.86 3.99
CA ARG A 120 -13.14 15.96 3.45
C ARG A 120 -13.66 17.37 3.25
N LYS A 121 -13.37 18.27 4.19
CA LYS A 121 -13.78 19.68 4.05
C LYS A 121 -13.08 20.35 2.86
N VAL A 122 -11.84 19.96 2.58
CA VAL A 122 -11.14 20.35 1.35
C VAL A 122 -11.82 19.72 0.14
N MET A 123 -12.16 18.44 0.14
CA MET A 123 -12.87 17.84 -1.00
C MET A 123 -14.23 18.50 -1.27
N LEU A 124 -14.93 18.97 -0.23
CA LEU A 124 -16.26 19.56 -0.32
C LEU A 124 -16.31 21.05 -0.70
N GLY A 125 -15.17 21.73 -0.81
CA GLY A 125 -15.19 23.19 -1.02
C GLY A 125 -15.35 24.01 0.26
N GLU A 126 -15.38 23.38 1.44
CA GLU A 126 -15.68 24.01 2.73
C GLU A 126 -14.43 24.53 3.44
N ALA A 127 -13.24 24.09 3.01
CA ALA A 127 -11.93 24.56 3.46
C ALA A 127 -11.02 24.87 2.26
N PRO A 128 -10.03 25.77 2.39
CA PRO A 128 -9.02 25.99 1.35
C PRO A 128 -8.15 24.75 1.14
N MET A 129 -7.42 24.69 0.02
CA MET A 129 -6.42 23.65 -0.19
C MET A 129 -5.33 23.72 0.90
N SER A 130 -4.99 22.56 1.47
CA SER A 130 -3.98 22.47 2.52
C SER A 130 -2.58 22.47 1.92
N ASP A 131 -1.64 23.15 2.58
CA ASP A 131 -0.21 23.05 2.29
C ASP A 131 0.37 21.68 2.67
N ARG A 132 -0.37 20.85 3.40
CA ARG A 132 -0.04 19.44 3.68
C ARG A 132 -0.33 18.49 2.52
N VAL A 133 -0.82 19.00 1.38
CA VAL A 133 -1.03 18.24 0.14
C VAL A 133 -0.08 18.77 -0.93
N ARG A 134 0.65 17.86 -1.57
CA ARG A 134 1.41 18.13 -2.80
C ARG A 134 0.97 17.17 -3.89
N CYS A 135 1.07 17.63 -5.13
CA CYS A 135 0.77 16.83 -6.29
C CYS A 135 1.77 17.15 -7.39
N TRP A 136 2.18 16.13 -8.12
CA TRP A 136 2.98 16.25 -9.34
C TRP A 136 2.27 15.56 -10.48
N LEU A 137 2.48 16.07 -11.70
CA LEU A 137 2.05 15.46 -12.95
C LEU A 137 3.29 15.04 -13.75
N HIS A 138 3.37 13.76 -14.12
CA HIS A 138 4.30 13.26 -15.14
C HIS A 138 3.54 12.48 -16.21
N LEU A 139 4.22 12.18 -17.31
CA LEU A 139 3.63 11.48 -18.46
C LEU A 139 4.16 10.06 -18.56
N VAL A 140 3.25 9.11 -18.76
CA VAL A 140 3.54 7.69 -18.99
C VAL A 140 3.31 7.37 -20.45
N THR A 141 4.35 6.90 -21.13
CA THR A 141 4.28 6.55 -22.56
C THR A 141 3.73 5.13 -22.78
N PRO A 142 3.20 4.81 -23.97
CA PRO A 142 2.99 3.42 -24.38
C PRO A 142 4.28 2.62 -24.35
N THR A 143 4.18 1.31 -24.12
CA THR A 143 5.33 0.40 -24.18
C THR A 143 5.38 -0.26 -25.55
N TYR A 144 6.54 -0.26 -26.19
CA TYR A 144 6.82 -1.08 -27.35
C TYR A 144 7.58 -2.34 -26.91
N PHE A 145 7.10 -3.51 -27.33
CA PHE A 145 7.77 -4.79 -27.13
C PHE A 145 8.55 -5.18 -28.38
N ASP A 146 9.87 -5.26 -28.29
CA ASP A 146 10.72 -5.67 -29.40
C ASP A 146 10.81 -7.20 -29.48
N PRO A 147 10.19 -7.85 -30.49
CA PRO A 147 10.20 -9.30 -30.59
C PRO A 147 11.57 -9.84 -31.04
N ALA A 148 12.46 -8.99 -31.55
CA ALA A 148 13.79 -9.39 -32.00
C ALA A 148 14.80 -9.42 -30.86
N THR A 149 14.67 -8.53 -29.87
CA THR A 149 15.57 -8.47 -28.71
C THR A 149 14.96 -8.99 -27.42
N GLU A 150 13.64 -9.20 -27.39
CA GLU A 150 12.85 -9.48 -26.17
C GLU A 150 12.90 -8.34 -25.13
N ASP A 151 13.34 -7.13 -25.55
CA ASP A 151 13.34 -5.94 -24.71
C ASP A 151 12.03 -5.16 -24.81
N MET A 152 11.83 -4.26 -23.85
CA MET A 152 10.76 -3.26 -23.85
C MET A 152 11.32 -1.85 -23.79
N HIS A 153 10.68 -0.90 -24.46
CA HIS A 153 11.05 0.51 -24.42
C HIS A 153 9.83 1.41 -24.64
N GLN A 154 10.03 2.73 -24.54
CA GLN A 154 8.99 3.72 -24.79
C GLN A 154 8.61 3.75 -26.27
N ALA A 155 7.33 3.60 -26.59
CA ALA A 155 6.86 3.64 -27.97
C ALA A 155 6.90 5.07 -28.52
N LYS A 156 7.19 5.18 -29.81
CA LYS A 156 7.16 6.43 -30.59
C LYS A 156 5.82 6.59 -31.32
N ARG A 157 5.49 7.84 -31.65
CA ARG A 157 4.19 8.17 -32.28
C ARG A 157 3.93 7.43 -33.59
N ASP A 158 4.97 7.15 -34.38
CA ASP A 158 4.87 6.40 -35.65
C ASP A 158 4.66 4.90 -35.46
N GLU A 159 4.82 4.38 -34.24
CA GLU A 159 4.55 2.99 -33.86
C GLU A 159 3.10 2.78 -33.38
N GLN A 160 2.29 3.86 -33.30
CA GLN A 160 0.88 3.78 -32.90
C GLN A 160 0.10 2.75 -33.72
N GLY A 161 -0.67 1.91 -33.03
CA GLY A 161 -1.48 0.85 -33.64
C GLY A 161 -0.69 -0.38 -34.09
N HIS A 162 0.64 -0.41 -33.89
CA HIS A 162 1.43 -1.62 -34.07
C HIS A 162 1.01 -2.68 -33.02
N PRO A 163 0.93 -3.98 -33.38
CA PRO A 163 0.48 -5.03 -32.46
C PRO A 163 1.38 -5.23 -31.24
N ASN A 164 2.62 -4.74 -31.29
CA ASN A 164 3.56 -4.80 -30.17
C ASN A 164 3.58 -3.53 -29.32
N VAL A 165 2.63 -2.62 -29.52
CA VAL A 165 2.49 -1.44 -28.66
C VAL A 165 1.34 -1.66 -27.70
N ASP A 166 1.65 -1.54 -26.41
CA ASP A 166 0.66 -1.49 -25.33
C ASP A 166 0.47 -0.04 -24.90
N GLU A 167 -0.70 0.51 -25.24
CA GLU A 167 -1.09 1.88 -24.89
C GLU A 167 -1.72 1.92 -23.50
N PRO A 168 -1.40 2.94 -22.68
CA PRO A 168 -2.02 3.06 -21.38
C PRO A 168 -3.43 3.61 -21.58
N LEU A 169 -4.40 2.76 -21.87
CA LEU A 169 -5.82 3.11 -22.00
C LEU A 169 -6.58 2.67 -20.74
N TRP A 170 -6.18 3.23 -19.60
CA TRP A 170 -6.69 2.84 -18.30
C TRP A 170 -6.81 4.02 -17.34
N PHE A 171 -7.78 3.91 -16.43
CA PHE A 171 -7.90 4.76 -15.26
C PHE A 171 -7.58 3.91 -14.03
N ARG A 172 -6.46 4.20 -13.35
CA ARG A 172 -6.04 3.49 -12.14
C ARG A 172 -5.81 4.47 -11.01
N ILE A 173 -6.23 4.07 -9.81
CA ILE A 173 -6.10 4.87 -8.59
C ILE A 173 -5.71 3.95 -7.45
N GLY A 174 -4.60 4.23 -6.77
CA GLY A 174 -4.09 3.35 -5.72
C GLY A 174 -3.11 4.03 -4.77
N GLN A 175 -2.61 3.24 -3.83
CA GLN A 175 -1.42 3.60 -3.06
C GLN A 175 -0.21 3.55 -4.00
N SER A 176 0.72 4.48 -3.80
CA SER A 176 2.06 4.43 -4.39
C SER A 176 3.08 4.57 -3.26
N ARG A 177 4.30 4.10 -3.46
CA ARG A 177 5.43 4.33 -2.54
C ARG A 177 6.71 4.52 -3.36
N LEU A 178 7.47 5.57 -3.05
CA LEU A 178 8.86 5.69 -3.49
C LEU A 178 9.70 4.61 -2.84
N THR A 179 10.25 3.67 -3.60
CA THR A 179 11.07 2.57 -3.08
C THR A 179 12.39 3.02 -2.43
N THR A 180 12.86 4.22 -2.78
CA THR A 180 14.15 4.76 -2.34
C THR A 180 14.08 5.55 -1.05
N HIS A 181 12.88 5.92 -0.58
CA HIS A 181 12.73 6.73 0.62
C HIS A 181 11.44 6.40 1.39
N PRO A 182 11.55 5.85 2.62
CA PRO A 182 10.41 5.49 3.43
C PRO A 182 9.65 6.73 3.88
N ALA A 183 8.34 6.75 3.64
CA ALA A 183 7.47 7.84 4.06
C ALA A 183 6.45 7.31 5.08
N LEU A 184 6.92 6.99 6.28
CA LEU A 184 6.12 6.28 7.29
C LEU A 184 4.94 7.12 7.81
N MET A 185 5.07 8.44 7.74
CA MET A 185 4.06 9.40 8.22
C MET A 185 3.25 10.04 7.10
N LEU A 186 3.49 9.65 5.84
CA LEU A 186 2.92 10.28 4.66
C LEU A 186 2.10 9.27 3.85
N VAL A 187 0.94 9.72 3.38
CA VAL A 187 0.12 8.95 2.45
C VAL A 187 0.45 9.37 1.04
N GLN A 188 0.92 8.40 0.25
CA GLN A 188 1.22 8.56 -1.16
C GLN A 188 0.15 7.86 -2.00
N ARG A 189 -0.39 8.58 -3.00
CA ARG A 189 -1.44 8.08 -3.91
C ARG A 189 -1.05 8.36 -5.34
N ALA A 190 -1.35 7.43 -6.24
CA ALA A 190 -1.26 7.64 -7.67
C ALA A 190 -2.67 7.66 -8.28
N VAL A 191 -2.92 8.62 -9.17
CA VAL A 191 -4.10 8.69 -10.03
C VAL A 191 -3.58 8.75 -11.45
N VAL A 192 -3.74 7.66 -12.20
CA VAL A 192 -3.26 7.55 -13.57
C VAL A 192 -4.47 7.48 -14.50
N ILE A 193 -4.50 8.37 -15.48
CA ILE A 193 -5.55 8.45 -16.49
C ILE A 193 -4.84 8.46 -17.85
N ASN A 194 -4.87 7.32 -18.50
CA ASN A 194 -4.09 7.04 -19.68
C ASN A 194 -2.61 7.44 -19.49
N SER A 195 -2.07 8.33 -20.33
CA SER A 195 -0.70 8.81 -20.22
C SER A 195 -0.45 9.83 -19.11
N PHE A 196 -1.45 10.24 -18.33
CA PHE A 196 -1.30 11.28 -17.30
C PHE A 196 -1.26 10.66 -15.92
N SER A 197 -0.13 10.79 -15.23
CA SER A 197 0.07 10.23 -13.90
C SER A 197 0.23 11.33 -12.87
N PHE A 198 -0.74 11.40 -11.95
CA PHE A 198 -0.75 12.32 -10.83
C PHE A 198 -0.30 11.60 -9.56
N THR A 199 0.83 12.03 -9.00
CA THR A 199 1.31 11.54 -7.70
C THR A 199 0.95 12.54 -6.62
N LEU A 200 0.19 12.12 -5.62
CA LEU A 200 -0.19 12.92 -4.46
C LEU A 200 0.61 12.49 -3.24
N LEU A 201 1.12 13.46 -2.49
CA LEU A 201 1.67 13.30 -1.16
C LEU A 201 0.82 14.05 -0.15
N ILE A 202 0.38 13.35 0.89
CA ILE A 202 -0.59 13.83 1.87
C ILE A 202 -0.06 13.55 3.26
N ALA A 203 0.24 14.60 4.03
CA ALA A 203 0.64 14.43 5.43
C ALA A 203 -0.59 14.11 6.30
N ARG A 204 -0.39 13.35 7.37
CA ARG A 204 -1.43 13.17 8.40
C ARG A 204 -1.63 14.47 9.19
N ALA A 205 -2.81 14.72 9.74
CA ALA A 205 -3.05 15.93 10.52
C ALA A 205 -2.29 15.94 11.87
N ASP A 206 -1.92 14.77 12.39
CA ASP A 206 -1.19 14.61 13.66
C ASP A 206 0.33 14.82 13.54
N VAL A 207 0.86 14.99 12.33
CA VAL A 207 2.29 15.34 12.13
C VAL A 207 2.51 16.83 12.42
N GLU A 208 3.62 17.14 13.08
CA GLU A 208 4.11 18.51 13.27
C GLU A 208 4.32 19.20 11.92
N TRP A 209 3.99 20.49 11.82
CA TRP A 209 4.06 21.21 10.55
C TRP A 209 4.68 22.60 10.71
N PRO A 210 5.66 22.98 9.87
CA PRO A 210 6.19 22.24 8.71
C PRO A 210 6.97 20.97 9.09
N CYS A 211 7.00 19.99 8.18
CA CYS A 211 7.59 18.68 8.42
C CYS A 211 8.83 18.47 7.55
N ALA A 212 10.00 18.28 8.17
CA ALA A 212 11.26 18.05 7.43
C ALA A 212 11.23 16.78 6.57
N ASP A 213 10.62 15.71 7.07
CA ASP A 213 10.41 14.44 6.33
C ASP A 213 9.56 14.66 5.07
N PHE A 214 8.57 15.54 5.14
CA PHE A 214 7.76 15.91 3.98
C PHE A 214 8.59 16.63 2.90
N ASP A 215 9.42 17.59 3.30
CA ASP A 215 10.29 18.33 2.38
C ASP A 215 11.39 17.43 1.79
N GLU A 216 11.99 16.56 2.61
CA GLU A 216 12.97 15.57 2.17
C GLU A 216 12.37 14.62 1.14
N TRP A 217 11.18 14.07 1.41
CA TRP A 217 10.45 13.23 0.47
C TRP A 217 10.21 13.96 -0.86
N CYS A 218 9.77 15.23 -0.82
CA CYS A 218 9.54 16.03 -2.02
C CYS A 218 10.82 16.17 -2.88
N ASN A 219 11.97 16.37 -2.22
CA ASN A 219 13.26 16.49 -2.89
C ASN A 219 13.70 15.17 -3.53
N VAL A 220 13.52 14.04 -2.83
CA VAL A 220 13.82 12.70 -3.37
C VAL A 220 12.92 12.40 -4.56
N PHE A 221 11.61 12.66 -4.44
CA PHE A 221 10.64 12.45 -5.52
C PHE A 221 11.05 13.24 -6.77
N THR A 222 11.29 14.54 -6.61
CA THR A 222 11.63 15.43 -7.74
C THR A 222 12.97 15.06 -8.38
N SER A 223 13.90 14.49 -7.61
CA SER A 223 15.18 13.99 -8.16
C SER A 223 15.01 12.67 -8.91
N THR A 224 14.07 11.83 -8.48
CA THR A 224 13.77 10.53 -9.10
C THR A 224 12.94 10.71 -10.37
N TYR A 225 12.02 11.68 -10.38
CA TYR A 225 11.13 12.02 -11.49
C TYR A 225 11.36 13.48 -11.93
N PRO A 226 12.49 13.79 -12.59
CA PRO A 226 12.84 15.16 -12.95
C PRO A 226 11.92 15.80 -14.01
N ASP A 227 11.18 14.98 -14.77
CA ASP A 227 10.16 15.40 -15.72
C ASP A 227 8.83 15.75 -15.05
N ALA A 228 8.59 15.28 -13.82
CA ALA A 228 7.36 15.54 -13.09
C ALA A 228 7.23 17.02 -12.70
N GLN A 229 6.10 17.63 -13.07
CA GLN A 229 5.82 19.04 -12.82
C GLN A 229 4.88 19.21 -11.61
N PRO A 230 5.21 20.09 -10.64
CA PRO A 230 4.35 20.33 -9.48
C PRO A 230 3.03 21.01 -9.90
N VAL A 231 1.92 20.45 -9.45
CA VAL A 231 0.58 21.01 -9.63
C VAL A 231 0.30 21.99 -8.48
N LYS A 232 0.06 23.25 -8.83
CA LYS A 232 -0.21 24.31 -7.86
C LYS A 232 -1.72 24.46 -7.60
N PRO A 233 -2.16 24.99 -6.44
CA PRO A 233 -3.59 25.14 -6.12
C PRO A 233 -4.28 26.28 -6.90
N GLU A 234 -3.54 27.21 -7.48
CA GLU A 234 -4.09 28.25 -8.35
C GLU A 234 -4.33 27.80 -9.79
N MET A 235 -4.97 28.65 -10.61
CA MET A 235 -5.02 28.48 -12.05
C MET A 235 -3.60 28.41 -12.62
N GLY A 236 -3.33 27.43 -13.49
CA GLY A 236 -2.00 27.22 -14.01
C GLY A 236 -1.97 26.59 -15.40
N THR A 237 -0.79 26.68 -16.01
CA THR A 237 -0.42 25.97 -17.22
C THR A 237 0.90 25.26 -16.95
N LEU A 238 0.96 23.95 -17.19
CA LEU A 238 2.19 23.17 -17.14
C LEU A 238 2.63 22.81 -18.56
N THR A 239 3.93 22.82 -18.81
CA THR A 239 4.53 22.20 -19.98
C THR A 239 5.22 20.93 -19.51
N VAL A 240 4.69 19.78 -19.89
CA VAL A 240 5.17 18.48 -19.43
C VAL A 240 5.67 17.70 -20.64
N THR A 241 6.91 17.23 -20.59
CA THR A 241 7.53 16.40 -21.62
C THR A 241 7.62 14.97 -21.08
N THR A 242 7.50 13.97 -21.95
CA THR A 242 7.65 12.56 -21.53
C THR A 242 9.04 12.31 -20.94
N GLY A 243 9.09 11.74 -19.73
CA GLY A 243 10.31 11.22 -19.10
C GLY A 243 10.71 9.85 -19.65
N GLU A 244 11.30 8.99 -18.82
CA GLU A 244 11.69 7.61 -19.17
C GLU A 244 10.57 6.57 -18.90
N ASP A 245 9.54 6.95 -18.14
CA ASP A 245 8.45 6.06 -17.79
C ASP A 245 7.62 5.61 -19.01
N HIS A 246 7.26 4.34 -19.00
CA HIS A 246 6.30 3.75 -19.92
C HIS A 246 5.36 2.79 -19.20
N THR A 247 4.30 2.40 -19.91
CA THR A 247 3.14 1.70 -19.36
C THR A 247 3.54 0.52 -18.48
N VAL A 248 4.34 -0.42 -18.99
CA VAL A 248 4.78 -1.61 -18.23
C VAL A 248 5.60 -1.26 -16.99
N LEU A 249 6.58 -0.34 -17.10
CA LEU A 249 7.38 0.08 -15.94
C LEU A 249 6.51 0.73 -14.86
N SER A 250 5.55 1.56 -15.25
CA SER A 250 4.68 2.28 -14.31
C SER A 250 3.78 1.36 -13.47
N ILE A 251 3.44 0.17 -14.00
CA ILE A 251 2.57 -0.82 -13.34
C ILE A 251 3.33 -2.00 -12.75
N LEU A 252 4.61 -2.18 -13.08
CA LEU A 252 5.46 -3.25 -12.56
C LEU A 252 5.42 -3.39 -11.03
N PRO A 253 5.42 -2.30 -10.23
CA PRO A 253 5.27 -2.40 -8.78
C PRO A 253 3.96 -3.07 -8.35
N THR A 254 2.87 -2.95 -9.13
CA THR A 254 1.61 -3.64 -8.82
C THR A 254 1.71 -5.13 -9.16
N TYR A 255 2.34 -5.48 -10.29
CA TYR A 255 2.56 -6.88 -10.69
C TYR A 255 3.33 -7.67 -9.63
N THR A 256 4.44 -7.12 -9.14
CA THR A 256 5.29 -7.81 -8.15
C THR A 256 4.59 -7.99 -6.79
N GLN A 257 3.64 -7.13 -6.46
CA GLN A 257 2.89 -7.19 -5.21
C GLN A 257 1.68 -8.15 -5.25
N TYR A 258 1.19 -8.48 -6.45
CA TYR A 258 0.04 -9.37 -6.67
C TYR A 258 0.31 -10.41 -7.77
N PRO A 259 1.38 -11.23 -7.63
CA PRO A 259 1.85 -12.10 -8.70
C PRO A 259 0.84 -13.18 -9.10
N THR A 260 0.01 -13.69 -8.18
CA THR A 260 -0.94 -14.80 -8.46
C THR A 260 -2.03 -14.41 -9.45
N ARG A 261 -2.26 -13.10 -9.64
CA ARG A 261 -3.20 -12.60 -10.66
C ARG A 261 -2.65 -12.75 -12.08
N PHE A 262 -1.33 -12.79 -12.22
CA PHE A 262 -0.62 -12.73 -13.50
C PHE A 262 0.21 -13.99 -13.79
N SER A 263 0.28 -14.91 -12.82
CA SER A 263 0.95 -16.20 -12.92
C SER A 263 -0.08 -17.34 -13.02
N ASP A 264 0.21 -18.31 -13.89
CA ASP A 264 -0.55 -19.56 -13.96
C ASP A 264 -0.26 -20.48 -12.75
N GLU A 265 0.96 -20.41 -12.22
CA GLU A 265 1.34 -21.09 -10.98
C GLU A 265 0.91 -20.28 -9.77
N LYS A 266 0.02 -20.88 -8.97
CA LYS A 266 -0.55 -20.25 -7.76
C LYS A 266 -0.03 -20.96 -6.52
N ASP A 267 0.36 -20.19 -5.52
CA ASP A 267 0.65 -20.72 -4.19
C ASP A 267 -0.66 -21.23 -3.54
N PRO A 268 -0.79 -22.54 -3.27
CA PRO A 268 -2.03 -23.09 -2.74
C PRO A 268 -2.40 -22.54 -1.36
N PHE A 269 -1.41 -22.23 -0.52
CA PHE A 269 -1.66 -21.66 0.81
C PHE A 269 -2.20 -20.24 0.66
N VAL A 270 -1.62 -19.44 -0.23
CA VAL A 270 -2.08 -18.08 -0.53
C VAL A 270 -3.52 -18.10 -1.04
N GLU A 271 -3.79 -18.93 -2.04
CA GLU A 271 -5.12 -19.02 -2.64
C GLU A 271 -6.18 -19.47 -1.61
N GLN A 272 -5.89 -20.50 -0.83
CA GLN A 272 -6.78 -20.99 0.21
C GLN A 272 -7.01 -19.94 1.31
N SER A 273 -5.94 -19.27 1.77
CA SER A 273 -6.01 -18.28 2.85
C SER A 273 -6.82 -17.05 2.48
N LEU A 274 -6.68 -16.56 1.24
CA LEU A 274 -7.38 -15.37 0.76
C LEU A 274 -8.86 -15.64 0.43
N LYS A 275 -9.22 -16.90 0.11
CA LYS A 275 -10.62 -17.34 -0.10
C LYS A 275 -11.34 -17.75 1.17
N ALA A 276 -10.60 -18.18 2.19
CA ALA A 276 -11.18 -18.72 3.43
C ALA A 276 -11.92 -17.63 4.23
N LYS A 277 -12.99 -18.05 4.93
CA LYS A 277 -13.54 -17.25 6.03
C LYS A 277 -12.50 -17.17 7.14
N LYS A 278 -12.52 -16.06 7.91
CA LYS A 278 -11.52 -15.79 8.96
C LYS A 278 -11.27 -16.99 9.89
N ASP A 279 -12.33 -17.67 10.34
CA ASP A 279 -12.25 -18.77 11.30
C ASP A 279 -11.95 -20.14 10.68
N ALA A 280 -11.82 -20.21 9.35
CA ALA A 280 -11.55 -21.43 8.60
C ALA A 280 -10.28 -21.33 7.75
N ALA A 281 -9.50 -20.26 7.93
CA ALA A 281 -8.26 -20.05 7.20
C ALA A 281 -7.16 -21.00 7.74
N PRO A 282 -6.31 -21.56 6.86
CA PRO A 282 -5.23 -22.44 7.29
C PRO A 282 -4.19 -21.66 8.12
N VAL A 283 -3.52 -22.38 9.02
CA VAL A 283 -2.38 -21.86 9.80
C VAL A 283 -1.12 -22.55 9.31
N ALA A 284 -0.10 -21.78 8.98
CA ALA A 284 1.22 -22.28 8.64
C ALA A 284 2.00 -22.60 9.92
N ILE A 285 2.62 -23.79 9.95
CA ILE A 285 3.48 -24.21 11.08
C ILE A 285 4.94 -24.03 10.66
N LEU A 286 5.61 -23.04 11.25
CA LEU A 286 7.04 -22.87 11.16
C LEU A 286 7.73 -23.92 12.04
N SER A 287 8.17 -25.01 11.41
CA SER A 287 8.89 -26.08 12.07
C SER A 287 10.38 -25.74 12.17
N ILE A 288 10.91 -25.66 13.39
CA ILE A 288 12.34 -25.40 13.67
C ILE A 288 12.93 -26.66 14.32
N PRO A 289 13.62 -27.52 13.56
CA PRO A 289 14.31 -28.69 14.10
C PRO A 289 15.49 -28.29 14.99
N ARG A 290 15.74 -29.08 16.03
CA ARG A 290 16.89 -28.91 16.93
C ARG A 290 18.22 -28.87 16.18
N GLU A 291 18.35 -29.60 15.08
CA GLU A 291 19.56 -29.63 14.26
C GLU A 291 19.90 -28.25 13.68
N LEU A 292 18.90 -27.43 13.32
CA LEU A 292 19.13 -26.06 12.85
C LEU A 292 19.59 -25.15 13.99
N ILE A 293 19.03 -25.35 15.19
CA ILE A 293 19.41 -24.60 16.39
C ILE A 293 20.86 -24.91 16.78
N GLU A 294 21.22 -26.19 16.84
CA GLU A 294 22.57 -26.63 17.19
C GLU A 294 23.60 -26.21 16.13
N ALA A 295 23.21 -26.16 14.86
CA ALA A 295 24.05 -25.66 13.77
C ALA A 295 24.13 -24.13 13.69
N GLY A 296 23.22 -23.40 14.35
CA GLY A 296 23.11 -21.94 14.23
C GLY A 296 22.60 -21.46 12.86
N ASP A 297 21.90 -22.30 12.10
CA ASP A 297 21.43 -21.98 10.75
C ASP A 297 20.14 -21.14 10.76
N VAL A 298 20.32 -19.86 11.10
CA VAL A 298 19.23 -18.87 11.14
C VAL A 298 18.72 -18.55 9.73
N PHE A 299 19.61 -18.53 8.73
CA PHE A 299 19.30 -18.10 7.37
C PHE A 299 18.24 -18.96 6.70
N SER A 300 18.27 -20.28 6.90
CA SER A 300 17.25 -21.19 6.36
C SER A 300 15.85 -20.86 6.88
N VAL A 301 15.72 -20.52 8.16
CA VAL A 301 14.42 -20.16 8.77
C VAL A 301 14.00 -18.73 8.39
N ALA A 302 14.95 -17.79 8.38
CA ALA A 302 14.71 -16.42 7.97
C ALA A 302 14.24 -16.33 6.51
N ALA A 303 14.84 -17.12 5.60
CA ALA A 303 14.44 -17.16 4.20
C ALA A 303 12.96 -17.56 4.02
N VAL A 304 12.46 -18.50 4.84
CA VAL A 304 11.04 -18.88 4.84
C VAL A 304 10.15 -17.72 5.30
N LEU A 305 10.52 -17.02 6.37
CA LEU A 305 9.76 -15.88 6.88
C LEU A 305 9.75 -14.69 5.89
N HIS A 306 10.88 -14.42 5.25
CA HIS A 306 11.00 -13.40 4.19
C HIS A 306 10.16 -13.76 2.97
N ASP A 307 10.12 -15.04 2.56
CA ASP A 307 9.26 -15.49 1.47
C ASP A 307 7.78 -15.23 1.76
N MET A 308 7.31 -15.47 2.99
CA MET A 308 5.92 -15.20 3.43
C MET A 308 5.51 -13.73 3.34
N VAL A 309 6.47 -12.80 3.24
CA VAL A 309 6.23 -11.35 3.09
C VAL A 309 6.85 -10.77 1.82
N SER A 310 7.25 -11.61 0.87
CA SER A 310 7.90 -11.19 -0.38
C SER A 310 6.98 -10.40 -1.33
N SER A 311 5.66 -10.50 -1.13
CA SER A 311 4.66 -9.71 -1.84
C SER A 311 3.51 -9.34 -0.90
N ARG A 312 2.78 -8.29 -1.24
CA ARG A 312 1.60 -7.85 -0.49
C ARG A 312 0.53 -8.94 -0.43
N GLU A 313 0.41 -9.73 -1.49
CA GLU A 313 -0.47 -10.88 -1.53
C GLU A 313 -0.09 -11.95 -0.49
N LYS A 314 1.19 -12.37 -0.46
CA LYS A 314 1.67 -13.34 0.53
C LYS A 314 1.53 -12.76 1.94
N ALA A 315 1.92 -11.52 2.18
CA ALA A 315 1.77 -10.89 3.48
C ALA A 315 0.30 -10.87 3.93
N ALA A 316 -0.67 -10.60 3.04
CA ALA A 316 -2.09 -10.68 3.37
C ALA A 316 -2.57 -12.12 3.67
N ALA A 317 -2.02 -13.11 2.97
CA ALA A 317 -2.31 -14.53 3.19
C ALA A 317 -1.71 -15.07 4.50
N PHE A 318 -0.49 -14.68 4.86
CA PHE A 318 0.19 -15.15 6.08
C PHE A 318 -0.06 -14.27 7.30
N ARG A 319 -0.69 -13.10 7.14
CA ARG A 319 -1.01 -12.18 8.24
C ARG A 319 -1.71 -12.90 9.39
N HIS A 320 -1.07 -12.91 10.55
CA HIS A 320 -1.58 -13.54 11.78
C HIS A 320 -1.88 -15.04 11.63
N ARG A 321 -1.15 -15.76 10.76
CA ARG A 321 -1.39 -17.18 10.43
C ARG A 321 -0.17 -18.07 10.56
N VAL A 322 0.91 -17.61 11.20
CA VAL A 322 2.13 -18.40 11.41
C VAL A 322 2.26 -18.78 12.88
N ALA A 323 2.18 -20.08 13.16
CA ALA A 323 2.54 -20.65 14.46
C ALA A 323 3.93 -21.29 14.38
N VAL A 324 4.60 -21.49 15.51
CA VAL A 324 5.94 -22.11 15.57
C VAL A 324 5.88 -23.43 16.30
N MET A 325 6.72 -24.37 15.86
CA MET A 325 6.94 -25.65 16.51
C MET A 325 8.44 -25.93 16.54
N VAL A 326 9.02 -25.99 17.73
CA VAL A 326 10.44 -26.32 17.92
C VAL A 326 10.55 -27.79 18.29
N ASN A 327 11.19 -28.60 17.45
CA ASN A 327 11.23 -30.05 17.61
C ASN A 327 12.55 -30.50 18.25
N GLY A 328 12.54 -31.64 18.96
CA GLY A 328 13.76 -32.27 19.48
C GLY A 328 14.12 -31.88 20.92
N TYR A 329 13.23 -31.14 21.59
CA TYR A 329 13.31 -30.75 23.00
C TYR A 329 12.18 -31.38 23.85
N ASP A 330 11.31 -32.20 23.24
CA ASP A 330 10.05 -32.71 23.81
C ASP A 330 10.19 -33.56 25.08
N HIS A 331 11.40 -34.03 25.39
CA HIS A 331 11.69 -34.87 26.55
C HIS A 331 12.25 -34.10 27.75
N ASP A 332 12.52 -32.80 27.59
CA ASP A 332 13.03 -31.94 28.65
C ASP A 332 11.90 -31.04 29.18
N PRO A 333 11.70 -30.92 30.51
CA PRO A 333 10.62 -30.13 31.08
C PRO A 333 10.83 -28.61 31.00
N ARG A 334 12.01 -28.15 30.57
CA ARG A 334 12.29 -26.72 30.39
C ARG A 334 11.58 -26.17 29.17
N GLU A 335 11.20 -24.91 29.25
CA GLU A 335 10.73 -24.13 28.12
C GLU A 335 11.88 -23.84 27.14
N ILE A 336 11.57 -23.70 25.85
CA ILE A 336 12.59 -23.52 24.78
C ILE A 336 13.50 -22.31 25.05
N TRP A 337 12.97 -21.22 25.58
CA TRP A 337 13.75 -20.01 25.87
C TRP A 337 14.79 -20.19 26.99
N GLN A 338 14.72 -21.28 27.76
CA GLN A 338 15.67 -21.61 28.82
C GLN A 338 16.92 -22.35 28.31
N PHE A 339 16.94 -22.79 27.05
CA PHE A 339 18.11 -23.40 26.42
C PHE A 339 18.98 -22.29 25.80
N PRO A 340 20.24 -22.12 26.23
CA PRO A 340 21.10 -21.05 25.72
C PRO A 340 21.24 -21.03 24.20
N GLU A 341 21.40 -22.21 23.59
CA GLU A 341 21.51 -22.37 22.14
C GLU A 341 20.24 -21.96 21.40
N ALA A 342 19.06 -22.39 21.88
CA ALA A 342 17.79 -22.02 21.27
C ALA A 342 17.48 -20.54 21.46
N LYS A 343 17.79 -20.00 22.64
CA LYS A 343 17.64 -18.58 22.95
C LYS A 343 18.49 -17.71 22.03
N GLN A 344 19.76 -18.04 21.83
CA GLN A 344 20.64 -17.31 20.93
C GLN A 344 20.16 -17.42 19.47
N PHE A 345 19.79 -18.63 19.03
CA PHE A 345 19.25 -18.85 17.69
C PHE A 345 18.01 -17.98 17.41
N LEU A 346 17.04 -17.99 18.33
CA LEU A 346 15.79 -17.25 18.19
C LEU A 346 15.97 -15.74 18.28
N ARG A 347 16.96 -15.25 19.05
CA ARG A 347 17.36 -13.84 19.01
C ARG A 347 17.86 -13.45 17.64
N SER A 348 18.83 -14.19 17.10
CA SER A 348 19.37 -13.92 15.77
C SER A 348 18.30 -14.03 14.68
N LEU A 349 17.36 -14.97 14.79
CA LEU A 349 16.21 -15.04 13.89
C LEU A 349 15.33 -13.79 13.97
N PHE A 350 15.07 -13.27 15.17
CA PHE A 350 14.30 -12.04 15.35
C PHE A 350 15.04 -10.81 14.79
N GLU A 351 16.37 -10.78 14.90
CA GLU A 351 17.18 -9.72 14.30
C GLU A 351 17.03 -9.67 12.78
N GLU A 352 17.00 -10.84 12.13
CA GLU A 352 16.81 -10.98 10.69
C GLU A 352 15.35 -10.78 10.24
N CYS A 353 14.38 -11.01 11.14
CA CYS A 353 12.95 -10.99 10.83
C CYS A 353 12.14 -10.17 11.87
N PRO A 354 12.43 -8.86 12.04
CA PRO A 354 11.75 -8.04 13.06
C PRO A 354 10.27 -7.78 12.76
N PHE A 355 9.83 -8.00 11.51
CA PHE A 355 8.43 -7.86 11.07
C PHE A 355 7.50 -8.99 11.54
N VAL A 356 7.96 -9.90 12.39
CA VAL A 356 7.23 -11.11 12.82
C VAL A 356 5.84 -10.84 13.41
N MET A 357 5.59 -9.63 13.94
CA MET A 357 4.26 -9.21 14.39
C MET A 357 3.19 -9.35 13.30
N LEU A 358 3.54 -9.13 12.03
CA LEU A 358 2.62 -9.33 10.92
C LEU A 358 2.20 -10.79 10.78
N LEU A 359 3.13 -11.72 10.98
CA LEU A 359 2.95 -13.15 10.68
C LEU A 359 2.38 -13.93 11.86
N ALA A 360 2.81 -13.61 13.08
CA ALA A 360 2.55 -14.44 14.26
C ALA A 360 1.05 -14.65 14.52
N HIS A 361 0.65 -15.91 14.66
CA HIS A 361 -0.72 -16.26 15.00
C HIS A 361 -1.08 -15.73 16.41
N PRO A 362 -2.24 -15.08 16.62
CA PRO A 362 -2.58 -14.44 17.90
C PRO A 362 -2.69 -15.43 19.06
N GLU A 363 -3.12 -16.66 18.78
CA GLU A 363 -3.17 -17.73 19.79
C GLU A 363 -1.91 -18.63 19.75
N GLY A 364 -0.95 -18.31 18.88
CA GLY A 364 0.28 -19.06 18.71
C GLY A 364 1.37 -18.65 19.71
N SER A 365 2.47 -19.40 19.70
CA SER A 365 3.63 -19.18 20.56
C SER A 365 4.74 -18.35 19.91
N LEU A 366 4.72 -18.10 18.59
CA LEU A 366 5.86 -17.50 17.87
C LEU A 366 6.30 -16.16 18.46
N LEU A 367 5.40 -15.18 18.54
CA LEU A 367 5.74 -13.86 19.08
C LEU A 367 6.13 -13.93 20.55
N LYS A 368 5.44 -14.74 21.36
CA LYS A 368 5.74 -14.94 22.78
C LYS A 368 7.10 -15.59 23.00
N LEU A 369 7.46 -16.56 22.17
CA LEU A 369 8.74 -17.27 22.25
C LEU A 369 9.89 -16.33 21.89
N LEU A 370 9.76 -15.55 20.81
CA LEU A 370 10.76 -14.55 20.44
C LEU A 370 10.90 -13.48 21.53
N ALA A 371 9.78 -12.98 22.06
CA ALA A 371 9.77 -12.04 23.18
C ALA A 371 10.44 -12.63 24.42
N ALA A 372 10.13 -13.88 24.79
CA ALA A 372 10.75 -14.53 25.95
C ALA A 372 12.25 -14.73 25.77
N CYS A 373 12.70 -15.13 24.57
CA CYS A 373 14.10 -15.24 24.24
C CYS A 373 14.79 -13.87 24.26
N TRP A 374 14.14 -12.80 23.80
CA TRP A 374 14.71 -11.46 23.83
C TRP A 374 14.76 -10.88 25.24
N ILE A 375 13.63 -10.85 25.97
CA ILE A 375 13.42 -10.04 27.17
C ILE A 375 14.03 -10.67 28.43
N TYR A 376 13.91 -11.99 28.61
CA TYR A 376 14.29 -12.63 29.88
C TYR A 376 15.77 -13.01 29.91
N GLU A 377 16.47 -12.66 30.99
CA GLU A 377 17.77 -13.20 31.42
C GLU A 377 17.69 -13.75 32.86
N GLU A 378 18.54 -14.73 33.16
CA GLU A 378 18.66 -15.27 34.51
C GLU A 378 19.27 -14.20 35.45
N GLY A 379 18.57 -13.89 36.54
CA GLY A 379 19.03 -12.93 37.54
C GLY A 379 18.89 -11.45 37.16
N GLN A 380 18.13 -11.12 36.10
CA GLN A 380 17.88 -9.73 35.72
C GLN A 380 16.98 -8.99 36.73
N THR A 381 17.14 -7.66 36.80
CA THR A 381 16.26 -6.79 37.59
C THR A 381 15.01 -6.41 36.79
N ASP A 382 13.95 -5.97 37.47
CA ASP A 382 12.73 -5.47 36.84
C ASP A 382 13.01 -4.29 35.89
N ASP A 383 13.95 -3.41 36.25
CA ASP A 383 14.37 -2.29 35.38
C ASP A 383 15.01 -2.78 34.07
N ALA A 384 15.86 -3.81 34.15
CA ALA A 384 16.49 -4.41 32.97
C ALA A 384 15.46 -5.14 32.10
N GLU A 385 14.47 -5.80 32.70
CA GLU A 385 13.36 -6.40 31.96
C GLU A 385 12.55 -5.37 31.19
N GLN A 386 12.24 -4.23 31.82
CA GLN A 386 11.50 -3.16 31.19
C GLN A 386 12.27 -2.54 30.02
N GLU A 387 13.57 -2.31 30.18
CA GLU A 387 14.45 -1.78 29.11
C GLU A 387 14.44 -2.72 27.89
N ARG A 388 14.59 -4.01 28.11
CA ARG A 388 14.61 -5.02 27.03
C ARG A 388 13.25 -5.24 26.40
N THR A 389 12.18 -5.04 27.16
CA THR A 389 10.81 -5.02 26.62
C THR A 389 10.62 -3.86 25.65
N ASN A 390 11.08 -2.66 26.02
CA ASN A 390 11.02 -1.49 25.15
C ASN A 390 11.86 -1.71 23.88
N GLU A 391 13.09 -2.20 24.02
CA GLU A 391 13.96 -2.52 22.88
C GLU A 391 13.33 -3.55 21.93
N PHE A 392 12.70 -4.60 22.46
CA PHE A 392 11.99 -5.60 21.66
C PHE A 392 10.85 -4.97 20.85
N LEU A 393 10.03 -4.14 21.49
CA LEU A 393 8.92 -3.46 20.86
C LEU A 393 9.37 -2.48 19.79
N ASP A 394 10.39 -1.66 20.07
CA ASP A 394 10.96 -0.71 19.12
C ASP A 394 11.45 -1.43 17.86
N ARG A 395 12.20 -2.53 18.03
CA ARG A 395 12.65 -3.37 16.90
C ARG A 395 11.47 -3.94 16.10
N CYS A 396 10.42 -4.41 16.77
CA CYS A 396 9.23 -4.90 16.09
C CYS A 396 8.54 -3.80 15.28
N PHE A 397 8.39 -2.59 15.84
CA PHE A 397 7.76 -1.47 15.17
C PHE A 397 8.58 -1.01 13.97
N ASP A 398 9.90 -0.91 14.11
CA ASP A 398 10.81 -0.55 13.01
C ASP A 398 10.74 -1.59 11.88
N GLY A 399 10.80 -2.88 12.23
CA GLY A 399 10.68 -3.97 11.27
C GLY A 399 9.34 -3.97 10.53
N LEU A 400 8.24 -3.78 11.25
CA LEU A 400 6.92 -3.69 10.65
C LEU A 400 6.76 -2.44 9.77
N ASN A 401 7.32 -1.30 10.17
CA ASN A 401 7.27 -0.05 9.41
C ASN A 401 8.09 -0.13 8.12
N ALA A 402 9.28 -0.72 8.16
CA ALA A 402 10.07 -0.99 6.97
C ALA A 402 9.30 -1.90 5.98
N LEU A 403 8.68 -2.97 6.48
CA LEU A 403 7.88 -3.87 5.65
C LEU A 403 6.62 -3.18 5.11
N ASN A 404 5.94 -2.37 5.94
CA ASN A 404 4.78 -1.58 5.55
C ASN A 404 5.08 -0.67 4.36
N HIS A 405 6.25 -0.02 4.37
CA HIS A 405 6.71 0.80 3.26
C HIS A 405 6.87 -0.03 1.97
N THR A 406 7.60 -1.13 2.02
CA THR A 406 7.86 -2.00 0.86
C THR A 406 6.60 -2.63 0.29
N LEU A 407 5.68 -3.07 1.16
CA LEU A 407 4.44 -3.74 0.77
C LEU A 407 3.25 -2.79 0.59
N MET A 408 3.44 -1.49 0.79
CA MET A 408 2.37 -0.48 0.76
C MET A 408 1.17 -0.86 1.64
N LEU A 409 1.42 -1.37 2.86
CA LEU A 409 0.32 -1.63 3.79
C LEU A 409 -0.32 -0.29 4.20
N SER A 410 -1.56 -0.36 4.62
CA SER A 410 -2.27 0.83 5.09
C SER A 410 -2.01 1.10 6.56
N GLU A 411 -2.17 2.37 6.96
CA GLU A 411 -2.13 2.77 8.37
C GLU A 411 -3.11 1.95 9.22
N GLU A 412 -4.31 1.66 8.70
CA GLU A 412 -5.30 0.85 9.41
C GLU A 412 -4.83 -0.60 9.62
N GLN A 413 -4.19 -1.19 8.61
CA GLN A 413 -3.65 -2.55 8.72
C GLN A 413 -2.49 -2.60 9.71
N ASN A 414 -1.57 -1.62 9.66
CA ASN A 414 -0.44 -1.54 10.58
C ASN A 414 -0.94 -1.43 12.04
N ARG A 415 -1.87 -0.50 12.32
CA ARG A 415 -2.48 -0.36 13.65
C ARG A 415 -3.17 -1.63 14.14
N GLU A 416 -3.88 -2.34 13.27
CA GLU A 416 -4.53 -3.60 13.63
C GLU A 416 -3.48 -4.69 13.94
N ILE A 417 -2.36 -4.77 13.20
CA ILE A 417 -1.25 -5.70 13.52
C ILE A 417 -0.68 -5.38 14.90
N CYS A 418 -0.32 -4.12 15.16
CA CYS A 418 0.22 -3.70 16.45
C CYS A 418 -0.76 -3.98 17.61
N ARG A 419 -2.06 -3.76 17.40
CA ARG A 419 -3.09 -4.03 18.42
C ARG A 419 -3.18 -5.52 18.75
N GLU A 420 -3.17 -6.39 17.74
CA GLU A 420 -3.22 -7.83 17.99
C GLU A 420 -1.92 -8.29 18.66
N ALA A 421 -0.74 -7.85 18.20
CA ALA A 421 0.53 -8.14 18.85
C ALA A 421 0.55 -7.72 20.33
N ALA A 422 0.04 -6.52 20.65
CA ALA A 422 -0.07 -6.05 22.03
C ALA A 422 -0.95 -6.96 22.90
N LYS A 423 -2.09 -7.43 22.40
CA LYS A 423 -2.92 -8.41 23.12
C LYS A 423 -2.18 -9.73 23.37
N VAL A 424 -1.41 -10.19 22.40
CA VAL A 424 -0.62 -11.43 22.52
C VAL A 424 0.43 -11.31 23.62
N LEU A 425 1.13 -10.18 23.66
CA LEU A 425 2.23 -9.94 24.59
C LEU A 425 1.76 -9.57 26.00
N PHE A 426 0.70 -8.77 26.11
CA PHE A 426 0.32 -8.11 27.38
C PHE A 426 -1.08 -8.50 27.88
N GLY A 427 -1.86 -9.28 27.12
CA GLY A 427 -3.22 -9.69 27.49
C GLY A 427 -4.29 -8.60 27.30
N GLU A 428 -3.90 -7.34 27.13
CA GLU A 428 -4.79 -6.20 26.85
C GLU A 428 -4.26 -5.37 25.66
N ALA A 429 -5.16 -4.77 24.89
CA ALA A 429 -4.77 -3.80 23.88
C ALA A 429 -4.64 -2.41 24.54
N PRO A 430 -3.54 -1.67 24.35
CA PRO A 430 -3.45 -0.31 24.86
C PRO A 430 -4.57 0.55 24.27
N PRO A 431 -5.18 1.45 25.07
CA PRO A 431 -6.06 2.47 24.53
C PRO A 431 -5.21 3.43 23.68
N PHE A 432 -5.58 3.58 22.40
CA PHE A 432 -4.95 4.55 21.50
C PHE A 432 -5.46 5.96 21.80
#